data_AF-A0AAI8VX21-F1
#
_entry.id   AF-A0AAI8VX21-F1
#
_cell.length_a   1.000
_cell.length_b   1.000
_cell.length_c   1.000
_cell.angle_alpha   90.00
_cell.angle_beta   90.00
_cell.angle_gamma   90.00
#
_symmetry.space_group_name_H-M   'P 1'
#
loop_
_entity.id
_entity.type
_entity.pdbx_description
1 polymer ?
#
loop_
_entity_poly.entity_id
_entity_poly.type
_entity_poly.pdbx_seq_one_letter_code
_entity_poly.pdbx_strand_id
1 'polypeptide(L)'
;MRSGHVSMNVTLPAGSFNLGEYPGQLGICQAVFNSPGNMDAGSLWIIGSPLLKAYYTVWDGLNHKIGWATLKSPSGGDGQCTCKPATA
;
A
#
# COMPACT_ATOMS: atom_id res chain seq x y z
N MET A 1 -22.05 20.73 -15.97
CA MET A 1 -20.81 20.52 -15.20
C MET A 1 -20.25 19.16 -15.57
N ARG A 2 -19.08 19.08 -16.22
CA ARG A 2 -18.52 17.79 -16.65
C ARG A 2 -17.92 17.09 -15.43
N SER A 3 -18.55 16.01 -14.98
CA SER A 3 -17.97 15.09 -14.01
C SER A 3 -16.89 14.29 -14.72
N GLY A 4 -15.65 14.80 -14.72
CA GLY A 4 -14.48 14.08 -15.20
C GLY A 4 -13.94 13.22 -14.08
N HIS A 5 -13.88 11.90 -14.27
CA HIS A 5 -13.13 11.03 -13.38
C HIS A 5 -11.65 11.41 -13.48
N VAL A 6 -11.10 11.96 -12.39
CA VAL A 6 -9.66 12.18 -12.26
C VAL A 6 -9.03 10.82 -11.97
N SER A 7 -8.27 10.28 -12.92
CA SER A 7 -7.46 9.10 -12.71
C SER A 7 -6.03 9.51 -12.31
N MET A 8 -5.43 8.73 -11.41
CA MET A 8 -4.05 8.93 -10.98
C MET A 8 -3.28 7.64 -11.27
N ASN A 9 -2.07 7.78 -11.83
CA ASN A 9 -1.15 6.66 -11.94
C ASN A 9 -0.40 6.50 -10.60
N VAL A 10 -0.51 5.31 -10.01
CA VAL A 10 0.16 4.96 -8.76
C VAL A 10 1.05 3.75 -9.01
N THR A 11 2.23 3.75 -8.39
CA THR A 11 3.22 2.68 -8.49
C THR A 11 3.42 2.06 -7.12
N LEU A 12 3.31 0.74 -7.03
CA LEU A 12 3.72 -0.02 -5.85
C LEU A 12 5.08 -0.67 -6.12
N PRO A 13 6.17 -0.21 -5.49
CA PRO A 13 7.45 -0.90 -5.56
C PRO A 13 7.34 -2.32 -4.98
N ALA A 14 8.14 -3.26 -5.50
CA ALA A 14 8.11 -4.66 -5.04
C ALA A 14 8.22 -4.81 -3.51
N GLY A 15 9.10 -4.03 -2.87
CA GLY A 15 9.28 -4.04 -1.42
C GLY A 15 8.08 -3.54 -0.60
N SER A 16 7.05 -2.95 -1.22
CA SER A 16 5.83 -2.53 -0.51
C SER A 16 4.78 -3.63 -0.38
N PHE A 17 4.84 -4.67 -1.23
CA PHE A 17 3.86 -5.75 -1.24
C PHE A 17 4.47 -7.15 -1.07
N ASN A 18 5.78 -7.31 -1.28
CA ASN A 18 6.47 -8.58 -1.12
C ASN A 18 6.86 -8.81 0.35
N LEU A 19 6.47 -9.95 0.93
CA LEU A 19 6.75 -10.34 2.31
C LEU A 19 7.97 -11.26 2.45
N GLY A 20 8.64 -11.61 1.34
CA GLY A 20 9.71 -12.59 1.31
C GLY A 20 9.21 -14.00 0.97
N GLU A 21 10.10 -14.98 1.10
CA GLU A 21 9.78 -16.38 0.81
C GLU A 21 8.68 -16.93 1.71
N TYR A 22 7.76 -17.68 1.12
CA TYR A 22 6.69 -18.34 1.85
C TYR A 22 7.28 -19.48 2.69
N PRO A 23 6.94 -19.60 3.99
CA PRO A 23 7.49 -20.62 4.86
C PRO A 23 7.32 -22.04 4.27
N GLY A 24 8.44 -22.74 4.05
CA GLY A 24 8.43 -24.10 3.49
C GLY A 24 8.35 -24.18 1.96
N GLN A 25 8.36 -23.05 1.24
CA GLN A 25 8.37 -23.02 -0.22
C GLN A 25 9.52 -22.15 -0.75
N LEU A 26 10.66 -22.81 -1.01
CA LEU A 26 11.85 -22.14 -1.56
C LEU A 26 11.56 -21.51 -2.92
N GLY A 27 12.00 -20.27 -3.11
CA GLY A 27 11.83 -19.53 -4.36
C GLY A 27 10.42 -19.01 -4.65
N ILE A 28 9.44 -19.23 -3.75
CA ILE A 28 8.09 -18.67 -3.86
C ILE A 28 7.94 -17.54 -2.85
N CYS A 29 7.72 -16.31 -3.32
CA CYS A 29 7.49 -15.16 -2.44
C CYS A 29 6.01 -14.90 -2.20
N GLN A 30 5.67 -14.54 -0.96
CA GLN A 30 4.31 -14.14 -0.59
C GLN A 30 4.09 -12.66 -0.91
N ALA A 31 2.94 -12.36 -1.54
CA ALA A 31 2.46 -11.00 -1.72
C ALA A 31 1.22 -10.74 -0.85
N VAL A 32 1.02 -9.48 -0.46
CA VAL A 32 -0.17 -9.02 0.29
C VAL A 32 -1.38 -8.70 -0.60
N PHE A 33 -1.44 -9.27 -1.80
CA PHE A 33 -2.64 -9.25 -2.62
C PHE A 33 -3.51 -10.43 -2.24
N ASN A 34 -4.70 -10.15 -1.72
CA ASN A 34 -5.67 -11.18 -1.39
C ASN A 34 -6.93 -10.99 -2.23
N SER A 35 -7.47 -12.09 -2.73
CA SER A 35 -8.85 -12.15 -3.21
C SER A 35 -9.67 -12.83 -2.12
N PRO A 36 -10.21 -12.09 -1.14
CA PRO A 36 -11.26 -12.67 -0.30
C PRO A 36 -12.37 -13.19 -1.22
N GLY A 37 -13.01 -14.29 -0.82
CA GLY A 37 -14.11 -14.89 -1.58
C GLY A 37 -15.31 -13.93 -1.70
N ASN A 38 -16.51 -14.49 -1.90
CA ASN A 38 -17.69 -13.70 -2.19
C ASN A 38 -17.90 -12.55 -1.19
N MET A 39 -17.60 -11.32 -1.62
CA MET A 39 -17.94 -10.10 -0.90
C MET A 39 -19.26 -9.62 -1.52
N ASP A 40 -20.31 -9.52 -0.71
CA ASP A 40 -21.67 -9.15 -1.16
C ASP A 40 -21.74 -7.77 -1.84
N ALA A 41 -20.64 -7.00 -1.82
CA ALA A 41 -20.47 -5.69 -2.42
C ALA A 41 -19.90 -5.66 -3.86
N GLY A 42 -19.72 -6.82 -4.51
CA GLY A 42 -19.21 -6.89 -5.90
C GLY A 42 -17.68 -6.78 -6.02
N SER A 43 -17.17 -6.41 -7.20
CA SER A 43 -15.73 -6.26 -7.48
C SER A 43 -15.14 -5.01 -6.81
N LEU A 44 -14.95 -5.08 -5.49
CA LEU A 44 -14.39 -4.00 -4.68
C LEU A 44 -12.89 -4.23 -4.43
N TRP A 45 -12.09 -3.17 -4.58
CA TRP A 45 -10.69 -3.18 -4.13
C TRP A 45 -10.59 -2.59 -2.73
N ILE A 46 -9.93 -3.30 -1.83
CA ILE A 46 -9.53 -2.78 -0.53
C ILE A 46 -8.09 -2.28 -0.64
N ILE A 47 -7.92 -0.97 -0.43
CA ILE A 47 -6.61 -0.32 -0.50
C ILE A 47 -5.98 -0.31 0.89
N GLY A 48 -4.99 -1.17 1.09
CA GLY A 48 -4.30 -1.34 2.36
C GLY A 48 -2.94 -0.63 2.45
N SER A 49 -2.19 -1.03 3.48
CA SER A 49 -0.85 -0.51 3.77
C SER A 49 0.16 -0.50 2.61
N PRO A 50 0.13 -1.40 1.60
CA PRO A 50 1.08 -1.37 0.48
C PRO A 50 1.02 -0.10 -0.37
N LEU A 51 -0.17 0.48 -0.49
CA LEU A 51 -0.36 1.77 -1.16
C LEU A 51 -0.30 2.93 -0.15
N LEU A 52 -0.99 2.81 0.99
CA LEU A 52 -1.10 3.90 1.97
C LEU A 52 0.25 4.29 2.61
N LYS A 53 1.24 3.40 2.64
CA LYS A 53 2.61 3.74 3.08
C LYS A 53 3.40 4.56 2.07
N ALA A 54 3.07 4.45 0.78
CA ALA A 54 3.76 5.17 -0.29
C ALA A 54 3.06 6.49 -0.66
N TYR A 55 1.77 6.60 -0.35
CA TYR A 55 0.94 7.76 -0.68
C TYR A 55 0.21 8.32 0.52
N TYR A 56 0.47 9.59 0.82
CA TYR A 56 -0.19 10.33 1.87
C TYR A 56 -1.64 10.52 1.43
N THR A 57 -2.57 10.18 2.31
CA THR A 57 -3.98 10.07 1.99
C THR A 57 -4.76 11.04 2.86
N VAL A 58 -5.53 11.92 2.22
CA VAL A 58 -6.44 12.86 2.88
C VAL A 58 -7.87 12.38 2.68
N TRP A 59 -8.61 12.30 3.78
CA TRP A 59 -10.03 11.95 3.80
C TRP A 59 -10.84 13.21 4.08
N ASP A 60 -11.43 13.79 3.04
CA ASP A 60 -12.32 14.95 3.16
C ASP A 60 -13.76 14.46 3.29
N GLY A 61 -14.16 14.22 4.55
CA GLY A 61 -15.48 13.72 4.89
C GLY A 61 -16.61 14.73 4.66
N LEU A 62 -16.32 16.03 4.57
CA LEU A 62 -17.35 17.05 4.32
C LEU A 62 -17.70 17.15 2.83
N ASN A 63 -16.69 17.05 1.96
CA ASN A 63 -16.88 17.13 0.51
C ASN A 63 -16.95 15.77 -0.18
N HIS A 64 -16.88 14.66 0.57
CA HIS A 64 -16.88 13.28 0.08
C HIS A 64 -15.76 13.03 -0.95
N LYS A 65 -14.55 13.50 -0.65
CA LYS A 65 -13.38 13.39 -1.53
C LYS A 65 -12.22 12.70 -0.84
N ILE A 66 -11.38 12.09 -1.67
CA ILE A 66 -10.09 11.55 -1.26
C ILE A 66 -8.98 12.25 -2.02
N GLY A 67 -7.90 12.62 -1.32
CA GLY A 67 -6.71 13.23 -1.88
C GLY A 67 -5.49 12.33 -1.69
N TRP A 68 -4.59 12.32 -2.67
CA TRP A 68 -3.39 11.50 -2.67
C TRP A 68 -2.16 12.35 -3.01
N ALA A 69 -1.05 12.11 -2.33
CA ALA A 69 0.25 12.69 -2.67
C ALA A 69 1.37 11.67 -2.43
N THR A 70 2.37 11.61 -3.31
CA THR A 70 3.53 10.74 -3.10
C THR A 70 4.27 11.13 -1.82
N LEU A 71 4.55 10.16 -0.94
CA LEU A 71 5.43 10.43 0.19
C LEU A 71 6.82 10.73 -0.37
N LYS A 72 7.43 11.81 0.13
CA LYS A 72 8.85 12.05 -0.11
C LYS A 72 9.61 10.83 0.40
N SER A 73 10.36 10.15 -0.47
CA SER A 73 11.30 9.12 -0.02
C SER A 73 12.16 9.71 1.09
N PRO A 74 12.53 8.95 2.13
CA PRO A 74 13.57 9.39 3.05
C PRO A 74 14.81 9.61 2.19
N SER A 75 15.11 10.87 1.85
CA SER A 75 16.36 11.24 1.22
C SER A 75 17.45 10.79 2.17
N GLY A 76 18.31 9.87 1.72
CA GLY A 76 19.31 9.17 2.52
C GLY A 76 19.98 10.04 3.58
N GLY A 77 19.49 9.91 4.82
CA GLY A 77 19.90 10.65 5.99
C GLY A 77 18.97 10.31 7.15
N ASP A 78 19.34 9.28 7.91
CA ASP A 78 18.97 9.11 9.33
C ASP A 78 17.50 8.81 9.69
N GLY A 79 16.74 8.15 8.80
CA GLY A 79 15.34 7.75 9.06
C GLY A 79 15.08 6.24 9.17
N GLN A 80 16.10 5.39 9.10
CA GLN A 80 15.90 3.95 9.22
C GLN A 80 15.85 3.59 10.70
N CYS A 81 14.64 3.51 11.26
CA CYS A 81 14.42 2.83 12.53
C CYS A 81 14.76 1.34 12.33
N THR A 82 16.04 1.00 12.43
CA THR A 82 16.47 -0.39 12.47
C THR A 82 15.98 -0.95 13.79
N CYS A 83 14.99 -1.84 13.75
CA CYS A 83 14.72 -2.71 14.87
C CYS A 83 15.99 -3.52 15.10
N LYS A 84 16.74 -3.18 16.14
CA LYS A 84 17.88 -4.00 16.59
C LYS A 84 17.28 -5.36 16.99
N PRO A 85 17.77 -6.49 16.45
CA PRO A 85 17.26 -7.79 16.86
C PRO A 85 17.47 -7.94 18.38
N ALA A 86 16.44 -8.39 19.07
CA ALA A 86 16.54 -8.72 20.49
C ALA A 86 17.50 -9.91 20.62
N THR A 87 18.60 -9.71 21.35
CA THR A 87 19.50 -10.81 21.74
C THR A 87 18.73 -11.75 22.67
N ALA A 88 18.85 -13.05 22.40
CA ALA A 88 18.31 -14.12 23.24
C ALA A 88 18.96 -14.15 24.63
#